data_AF-A0A927QEF4-F1
#
_entry.id   AF-A0A927QEF4-F1
#
_cell.length_a   1.000
_cell.length_b   1.000
_cell.length_c   1.000
_cell.angle_alpha   90.00
_cell.angle_beta   90.00
_cell.angle_gamma   90.00
#
_symmetry.space_group_name_H-M   'P 1'
#
loop_
_entity.id
_entity.type
_entity.pdbx_description
1 polymer ?
#
loop_
_entity_poly.entity_id
_entity_poly.type
_entity_poly.pdbx_seq_one_letter_code
_entity_poly.pdbx_strand_id
1 'polypeptide(L)'
;MKRAIPALVLSAAALVPVWRYAPSTDTTSTTTTAEPAPSASASTSSGATVVTGPTIDTEKGPVQVRATFQGEKITAVTFLQQPDHPQTEAAVPVLIEETLTAQSADIDTVSGATITSDAYRESLQAAIDENGKSASSADSSSSDSASGDSEAARESASRTVAGPTVGTSKGDVQVQVTFEGDEITAVEMLKQPNHPQTEAAVPVLIEETLTAQSADIDTVSGATITSDGYRESLQAAIDEKA
;
A
#
# COMPACT_ATOMS: atom_id res chain seq x y z
N MET A 1 -24.65 54.24 41.83
CA MET A 1 -25.67 53.56 41.02
C MET A 1 -24.97 52.49 40.18
N LYS A 2 -25.41 51.22 40.24
CA LYS A 2 -25.43 50.16 39.19
C LYS A 2 -24.15 50.03 38.30
N ARG A 3 -23.40 48.92 38.14
CA ARG A 3 -23.53 47.44 38.21
C ARG A 3 -22.08 46.85 38.31
N ALA A 4 -21.70 45.72 38.95
CA ALA A 4 -21.99 44.28 38.67
C ALA A 4 -21.54 43.84 37.24
N ILE A 5 -20.77 42.78 36.89
CA ILE A 5 -20.23 41.54 37.51
C ILE A 5 -19.00 40.99 36.65
N PRO A 6 -18.40 39.77 36.82
CA PRO A 6 -16.93 39.53 36.80
C PRO A 6 -16.45 38.39 35.84
N ALA A 7 -15.17 37.98 35.89
CA ALA A 7 -14.64 36.61 35.62
C ALA A 7 -13.08 36.67 35.65
N LEU A 8 -12.39 36.30 36.74
CA LEU A 8 -11.92 34.96 37.14
C LEU A 8 -11.02 34.26 36.10
N VAL A 9 -9.71 34.45 36.22
CA VAL A 9 -8.67 33.53 35.72
C VAL A 9 -7.76 33.22 36.90
N LEU A 10 -7.75 31.95 37.32
CA LEU A 10 -7.03 31.47 38.50
C LEU A 10 -5.75 30.76 38.05
N SER A 11 -4.60 31.39 38.31
CA SER A 11 -3.27 30.78 38.24
C SER A 11 -2.96 30.01 39.53
N ALA A 12 -2.36 28.83 39.41
CA ALA A 12 -1.48 28.21 40.42
C ALA A 12 -0.66 27.13 39.70
N ALA A 13 0.62 27.36 39.39
CA ALA A 13 1.79 27.31 40.28
C ALA A 13 2.36 25.89 40.46
N ALA A 14 3.59 25.76 39.99
CA ALA A 14 4.54 24.64 40.01
C ALA A 14 4.72 23.92 41.36
N LEU A 15 5.22 22.67 41.33
CA LEU A 15 6.54 22.30 41.87
C LEU A 15 6.77 20.77 41.88
N VAL A 16 7.86 20.36 41.22
CA VAL A 16 8.53 19.05 41.34
C VAL A 16 9.25 18.99 42.70
N PRO A 17 9.34 17.83 43.38
CA PRO A 17 10.68 17.26 43.62
C PRO A 17 10.78 15.72 43.73
N VAL A 18 11.75 15.17 42.99
CA VAL A 18 12.89 14.31 43.40
C VAL A 18 12.67 13.16 44.41
N TRP A 19 12.72 11.93 43.87
CA TRP A 19 13.41 10.70 44.31
C TRP A 19 13.78 10.48 45.80
N ARG A 20 13.32 9.33 46.35
CA ARG A 20 14.06 8.58 47.37
C ARG A 20 13.93 7.05 47.18
N TYR A 21 14.97 6.50 46.57
CA TYR A 21 15.35 5.09 46.39
C TYR A 21 15.51 4.29 47.71
N ALA A 22 15.14 3.00 47.71
CA ALA A 22 15.89 1.78 48.16
C ALA A 22 14.95 0.52 48.29
N PRO A 23 15.41 -0.74 48.50
CA PRO A 23 15.70 -1.75 47.46
C PRO A 23 15.12 -3.20 47.72
N SER A 24 15.16 -4.02 46.65
CA SER A 24 15.24 -5.50 46.51
C SER A 24 14.48 -6.49 47.42
N THR A 25 13.78 -7.48 46.84
CA THR A 25 14.24 -8.91 46.73
C THR A 25 13.27 -9.79 45.92
N ASP A 26 13.85 -10.47 44.93
CA ASP A 26 13.59 -11.82 44.40
C ASP A 26 12.29 -12.29 43.70
N THR A 27 12.57 -13.14 42.70
CA THR A 27 11.72 -14.14 42.04
C THR A 27 11.11 -13.78 40.68
N THR A 28 11.85 -14.23 39.66
CA THR A 28 11.48 -14.54 38.29
C THR A 28 10.25 -15.44 38.18
N SER A 29 9.23 -14.97 37.46
CA SER A 29 8.36 -15.75 36.56
C SER A 29 7.54 -14.77 35.73
N THR A 30 7.81 -14.72 34.43
CA THR A 30 7.17 -13.86 33.45
C THR A 30 5.69 -14.23 33.30
N THR A 31 4.81 -13.42 33.87
CA THR A 31 3.40 -13.26 33.52
C THR A 31 3.07 -11.78 33.71
N THR A 32 2.93 -11.04 32.61
CA THR A 32 2.43 -9.66 32.58
C THR A 32 1.69 -9.54 31.24
N THR A 33 0.36 -9.53 31.21
CA THR A 33 -0.53 -8.43 31.62
C THR A 33 -0.47 -7.29 30.63
N ALA A 34 -1.63 -7.06 30.02
CA ALA A 34 -1.95 -6.09 28.99
C ALA A 34 -1.32 -4.71 29.21
N GLU A 35 -0.53 -4.31 28.23
CA GLU A 35 -0.05 -2.96 27.98
C GLU A 35 -1.19 -2.14 27.35
N PRO A 36 -1.39 -0.87 27.73
CA PRO A 36 -2.56 -0.10 27.34
C PRO A 36 -2.52 0.17 25.84
N ALA A 37 -3.62 -0.20 25.18
CA ALA A 37 -3.87 0.07 23.77
C ALA A 37 -3.62 1.55 23.44
N PRO A 38 -2.84 1.89 22.40
CA PRO A 38 -2.85 3.24 21.89
C PRO A 38 -4.28 3.55 21.44
N SER A 39 -4.91 4.53 22.09
CA SER A 39 -6.17 5.08 21.62
C SER A 39 -5.98 5.55 20.18
N ALA A 40 -6.52 4.76 19.26
CA ALA A 40 -6.86 5.19 17.92
C ALA A 40 -7.83 6.37 18.05
N SER A 41 -7.29 7.59 18.14
CA SER A 41 -8.04 8.78 17.73
C SER A 41 -8.01 8.81 16.21
N ALA A 42 -8.72 7.87 15.59
CA ALA A 42 -9.16 7.96 14.22
C ALA A 42 -10.21 9.07 14.19
N SER A 43 -9.75 10.31 14.08
CA SER A 43 -10.58 11.37 13.53
C SER A 43 -10.73 11.04 12.05
N THR A 44 -11.71 10.20 11.74
CA THR A 44 -12.17 9.94 10.39
C THR A 44 -12.80 11.23 9.87
N SER A 45 -11.98 12.14 9.34
CA SER A 45 -12.48 13.08 8.33
C SER A 45 -12.74 12.23 7.09
N SER A 46 -13.99 11.81 6.93
CA SER A 46 -14.49 11.06 5.79
C SER A 46 -14.03 11.74 4.49
N GLY A 47 -12.99 11.19 3.87
CA GLY A 47 -12.34 11.74 2.67
C GLY A 47 -10.82 11.89 2.76
N ALA A 48 -10.20 11.73 3.94
CA ALA A 48 -8.75 11.75 4.08
C ALA A 48 -8.15 10.33 4.12
N THR A 49 -7.35 9.97 3.12
CA THR A 49 -6.60 8.71 3.05
C THR A 49 -5.22 8.93 3.66
N VAL A 50 -4.86 8.17 4.69
CA VAL A 50 -3.53 8.26 5.30
C VAL A 50 -2.70 7.08 4.81
N VAL A 51 -1.62 7.34 4.09
CA VAL A 51 -0.72 6.31 3.57
C VAL A 51 0.65 6.46 4.21
N THR A 52 1.18 5.34 4.67
CA THR A 52 2.49 5.28 5.32
C THR A 52 3.50 4.66 4.36
N GLY A 53 4.59 5.37 4.14
CA GLY A 53 5.70 4.89 3.33
C GLY A 53 6.52 3.81 4.04
N PRO A 54 7.29 3.02 3.29
CA PRO A 54 8.24 2.07 3.84
C PRO A 54 9.31 2.80 4.66
N THR A 55 9.82 2.12 5.68
CA THR A 55 10.99 2.59 6.45
C THR A 55 12.24 2.40 5.61
N ILE A 56 13.00 3.48 5.43
CA ILE A 56 14.26 3.50 4.68
C ILE A 56 15.41 3.60 5.66
N ASP A 57 16.24 2.57 5.74
CA ASP A 57 17.44 2.56 6.56
C ASP A 57 18.57 3.34 5.88
N THR A 58 18.97 4.46 6.48
CA THR A 58 20.12 5.25 6.02
C THR A 58 21.32 5.09 6.95
N GLU A 59 22.51 5.51 6.49
CA GLU A 59 23.72 5.60 7.34
C GLU A 59 23.51 6.49 8.59
N LYS A 60 22.48 7.33 8.60
CA LYS A 60 22.16 8.21 9.73
C LYS A 60 21.03 7.69 10.61
N GLY A 61 20.34 6.62 10.22
CA GLY A 61 19.22 6.01 10.93
C GLY A 61 18.01 5.73 10.03
N PRO A 62 17.01 4.99 10.53
CA PRO A 62 15.78 4.71 9.79
C PRO A 62 14.94 5.98 9.62
N VAL A 63 14.47 6.23 8.41
CA VAL A 63 13.57 7.32 8.05
C VAL A 63 12.25 6.73 7.59
N GLN A 64 11.13 7.17 8.17
CA GLN A 64 9.79 6.76 7.75
C GLN A 64 8.85 7.96 7.68
N VAL A 65 8.10 8.04 6.59
CA VAL A 65 7.21 9.15 6.29
C VAL A 65 5.79 8.67 6.16
N ARG A 66 4.85 9.47 6.62
CA ARG A 66 3.42 9.27 6.46
C ARG A 66 2.80 10.49 5.79
N ALA A 67 2.14 10.27 4.66
CA ALA A 67 1.42 11.30 3.94
C ALA A 67 -0.10 11.14 4.18
N THR A 68 -0.78 12.27 4.36
CA THR A 68 -2.23 12.38 4.47
C THR A 68 -2.77 13.03 3.21
N PHE A 69 -3.58 12.29 2.49
CA PHE A 69 -4.20 12.67 1.24
C PHE A 69 -5.65 13.06 1.47
N GLN A 70 -6.16 14.06 0.76
CA GLN A 70 -7.60 14.26 0.56
C GLN A 70 -7.88 14.10 -0.93
N GLY A 71 -8.46 12.96 -1.31
CA GLY A 71 -8.51 12.53 -2.72
C GLY A 71 -7.10 12.35 -3.29
N GLU A 72 -6.78 13.10 -4.34
CA GLU A 72 -5.46 13.10 -5.00
C GLU A 72 -4.47 14.13 -4.41
N LYS A 73 -4.87 14.97 -3.45
CA LYS A 73 -4.02 16.06 -2.92
C LYS A 73 -3.35 15.68 -1.61
N ILE A 74 -2.06 15.98 -1.47
CA ILE A 74 -1.31 15.85 -0.22
C ILE A 74 -1.65 17.05 0.68
N THR A 75 -2.17 16.77 1.87
CA THR A 75 -2.64 17.80 2.82
C THR A 75 -1.78 17.91 4.07
N ALA A 76 -1.13 16.83 4.45
CA ALA A 76 -0.16 16.82 5.53
C ALA A 76 0.86 15.72 5.28
N VAL A 77 2.09 15.95 5.74
CA VAL A 77 3.13 14.92 5.78
C VAL A 77 3.76 14.93 7.17
N THR A 78 4.02 13.75 7.72
CA THR A 78 4.56 13.56 9.06
C THR A 78 5.67 12.53 9.02
N PHE A 79 6.81 12.85 9.64
CA PHE A 79 7.85 11.85 9.90
C PHE A 79 7.41 10.96 11.07
N LEU A 80 7.30 9.66 10.84
CA LEU A 80 7.06 8.68 11.89
C LEU A 80 8.37 8.26 12.56
N GLN A 81 9.44 8.20 11.77
CA GLN A 81 10.76 7.84 12.25
C GLN A 81 11.78 8.76 11.58
N GLN A 82 12.63 9.38 12.40
CA GLN A 82 13.71 10.24 11.94
C GLN A 82 14.95 10.02 12.81
N PRO A 83 16.15 10.22 12.27
CA PRO A 83 17.37 10.24 13.06
C PRO A 83 17.46 11.52 13.91
N ASP A 84 17.85 11.37 15.18
CA ASP A 84 18.09 12.50 16.11
C ASP A 84 19.36 13.26 15.71
N HIS A 85 19.23 14.17 14.74
CA HIS A 85 20.31 15.08 14.34
C HIS A 85 19.75 16.50 14.09
N PRO A 86 20.35 17.56 14.65
CA PRO A 86 19.80 18.93 14.59
C PRO A 86 19.69 19.48 13.17
N GLN A 87 20.50 18.95 12.24
CA GLN A 87 20.45 19.32 10.82
C GLN A 87 19.22 18.74 10.11
N THR A 88 18.74 17.57 10.54
CA THR A 88 17.53 16.94 10.00
C THR A 88 16.29 17.65 10.52
N GLU A 89 16.24 17.97 11.81
CA GLU A 89 15.10 18.70 12.41
C GLU A 89 14.85 20.07 11.75
N ALA A 90 15.92 20.78 11.37
CA ALA A 90 15.80 22.05 10.66
C ALA A 90 15.34 21.89 9.20
N ALA A 91 15.60 20.73 8.58
CA ALA A 91 15.22 20.43 7.20
C ALA A 91 13.77 19.95 7.09
N VAL A 92 13.24 19.25 8.10
CA VAL A 92 11.86 18.71 8.12
C VAL A 92 10.79 19.73 7.72
N PRO A 93 10.70 20.94 8.32
CA PRO A 93 9.64 21.88 7.95
C PRO A 93 9.75 22.33 6.48
N VAL A 94 10.96 22.58 6.01
CA VAL A 94 11.23 22.97 4.61
C VAL A 94 10.78 21.87 3.65
N LEU A 95 11.14 20.61 3.94
CA LEU A 95 10.75 19.46 3.12
C LEU A 95 9.23 19.27 3.06
N ILE A 96 8.53 19.50 4.19
CA ILE A 96 7.08 19.43 4.25
C ILE A 96 6.44 20.54 3.42
N GLU A 97 6.90 21.79 3.54
CA GLU A 97 6.40 22.93 2.76
C GLU A 97 6.61 22.73 1.26
N GLU A 98 7.80 22.26 0.87
CA GLU A 98 8.11 21.91 -0.53
C GLU A 98 7.21 20.78 -1.03
N THR A 99 6.98 19.74 -0.22
CA THR A 99 6.07 18.64 -0.59
C THR A 99 4.64 19.13 -0.78
N LEU A 100 4.15 20.00 0.10
CA LEU A 100 2.80 20.57 -0.02
C LEU A 100 2.68 21.50 -1.23
N THR A 101 3.77 22.15 -1.63
CA THR A 101 3.81 23.03 -2.81
C THR A 101 3.91 22.24 -4.11
N ALA A 102 4.83 21.26 -4.17
CA ALA A 102 5.05 20.39 -5.32
C ALA A 102 3.95 19.35 -5.51
N GLN A 103 3.22 19.00 -4.43
CA GLN A 103 2.23 17.91 -4.40
C GLN A 103 2.79 16.58 -4.92
N SER A 104 4.11 16.39 -4.83
CA SER A 104 4.86 15.30 -5.46
C SER A 104 6.01 14.85 -4.56
N ALA A 105 6.54 13.65 -4.81
CA ALA A 105 7.76 13.18 -4.14
C ALA A 105 9.03 13.85 -4.70
N ASP A 106 8.97 14.42 -5.91
CA ASP A 106 10.04 15.20 -6.52
C ASP A 106 10.23 16.54 -5.80
N ILE A 107 10.95 16.49 -4.68
CA ILE A 107 11.32 17.65 -3.88
C ILE A 107 12.84 17.86 -3.89
N ASP A 108 13.25 19.11 -3.74
CA ASP A 108 14.67 19.47 -3.67
C ASP A 108 15.31 18.97 -2.36
N THR A 109 16.55 18.50 -2.48
CA THR A 109 17.33 18.10 -1.31
C THR A 109 17.81 19.32 -0.52
N VAL A 110 17.75 19.25 0.81
CA VAL A 110 18.25 20.34 1.66
C VAL A 110 19.75 20.19 1.89
N SER A 111 20.50 21.29 1.73
CA SER A 111 21.95 21.33 1.99
C SER A 111 22.27 20.91 3.42
N GLY A 112 23.00 19.79 3.58
CA GLY A 112 23.37 19.22 4.87
C GLY A 112 22.42 18.11 5.38
N ALA A 113 21.33 17.86 4.67
CA ALA A 113 20.36 16.80 4.97
C ALA A 113 20.06 15.93 3.74
N THR A 114 21.00 15.84 2.79
CA THR A 114 20.84 15.12 1.51
C THR A 114 20.40 13.67 1.73
N ILE A 115 21.13 12.92 2.56
CA ILE A 115 20.83 11.50 2.88
C ILE A 115 19.39 11.33 3.40
N THR A 116 18.96 12.19 4.32
CA THR A 116 17.60 12.13 4.89
C THR A 116 16.55 12.64 3.90
N SER A 117 16.90 13.56 3.01
CA SER A 117 16.00 14.07 1.97
C SER A 117 15.76 13.01 0.88
N ASP A 118 16.79 12.25 0.50
CA ASP A 118 16.68 11.14 -0.43
C ASP A 118 15.79 10.02 0.14
N ALA A 119 16.04 9.63 1.39
CA ALA A 119 15.22 8.62 2.07
C ALA A 119 13.77 9.09 2.28
N TYR A 120 13.57 10.38 2.57
CA TYR A 120 12.24 10.97 2.64
C TYR A 120 11.53 10.87 1.29
N ARG A 121 12.21 11.21 0.19
CA ARG A 121 11.67 11.13 -1.17
C ARG A 121 11.25 9.71 -1.54
N GLU A 122 12.09 8.70 -1.27
CA GLU A 122 11.74 7.29 -1.52
C GLU A 122 10.51 6.85 -0.72
N SER A 123 10.48 7.15 0.59
CA SER A 123 9.36 6.79 1.47
C SER A 123 8.06 7.48 1.03
N LEU A 124 8.15 8.76 0.67
CA LEU A 124 7.02 9.56 0.19
C LEU A 124 6.53 9.09 -1.19
N GLN A 125 7.44 8.78 -2.12
CA GLN A 125 7.09 8.28 -3.45
C GLN A 125 6.32 6.97 -3.34
N ALA A 126 6.81 6.02 -2.54
CA ALA A 126 6.11 4.78 -2.29
C ALA A 126 4.73 5.00 -1.66
N ALA A 127 4.58 5.98 -0.75
CA ALA A 127 3.27 6.33 -0.18
C ALA A 127 2.30 6.93 -1.22
N ILE A 128 2.80 7.74 -2.17
CA ILE A 128 2.01 8.27 -3.29
C ILE A 128 1.62 7.16 -4.26
N ASP A 129 2.56 6.29 -4.62
CA ASP A 129 2.33 5.14 -5.51
C ASP A 129 1.29 4.17 -4.93
N GLU A 130 1.33 3.95 -3.63
CA GLU A 130 0.37 3.12 -2.91
C GLU A 130 -1.02 3.78 -2.85
N ASN A 131 -1.07 5.11 -2.65
CA ASN A 131 -2.31 5.88 -2.75
C ASN A 131 -2.92 5.81 -4.16
N GLY A 132 -2.09 5.90 -5.21
CA GLY A 132 -2.53 5.77 -6.61
C GLY A 132 -3.07 4.37 -6.94
N LYS A 133 -2.43 3.31 -6.44
CA LYS A 133 -2.93 1.93 -6.57
C LYS A 133 -4.24 1.72 -5.80
N SER A 134 -4.36 2.30 -4.61
CA SER A 134 -5.57 2.24 -3.79
C SER A 134 -6.73 3.02 -4.41
N ALA A 135 -6.46 4.21 -4.97
CA ALA A 135 -7.45 5.04 -5.66
C ALA A 135 -7.92 4.41 -6.97
N SER A 136 -7.02 3.79 -7.75
CA SER A 136 -7.37 3.04 -8.96
C SER A 136 -8.25 1.82 -8.63
N SER A 137 -7.95 1.12 -7.53
CA SER A 137 -8.79 0.01 -7.02
C SER A 137 -10.16 0.48 -6.52
N ALA A 138 -10.26 1.71 -6.00
CA ALA A 138 -11.51 2.31 -5.55
C ALA A 138 -12.37 2.87 -6.70
N ASP A 139 -11.77 3.42 -7.75
CA ASP A 139 -12.46 3.87 -8.97
C ASP A 139 -12.97 2.68 -9.80
N SER A 140 -12.21 1.57 -9.80
CA SER A 140 -12.65 0.27 -10.33
C SER A 140 -13.83 -0.33 -9.56
N SER A 141 -14.11 0.17 -8.35
CA SER A 141 -15.30 -0.19 -7.55
C SER A 141 -16.48 0.78 -7.77
N SER A 142 -16.33 1.79 -8.61
CA SER A 142 -17.38 2.73 -9.03
C SER A 142 -17.60 2.71 -10.55
N SER A 143 -17.59 1.53 -11.14
CA SER A 143 -18.38 1.23 -12.33
C SER A 143 -19.10 -0.09 -12.14
N ASP A 144 -19.79 -0.21 -11.00
CA ASP A 144 -20.80 -1.23 -10.78
C ASP A 144 -22.10 -0.54 -10.35
N SER A 145 -23.20 -0.93 -10.99
CA SER A 145 -24.57 -0.40 -10.87
C SER A 145 -24.91 0.91 -11.59
N ALA A 146 -24.98 0.82 -12.93
CA ALA A 146 -26.24 1.17 -13.60
C ALA A 146 -26.66 -0.01 -14.48
N SER A 147 -27.90 -0.44 -14.28
CA SER A 147 -28.53 -1.64 -14.81
C SER A 147 -28.46 -1.78 -16.33
N GLY A 148 -28.18 -3.01 -16.77
CA GLY A 148 -29.01 -3.76 -17.71
C GLY A 148 -29.26 -3.16 -19.10
N ASP A 149 -28.88 -3.96 -20.10
CA ASP A 149 -29.36 -3.93 -21.48
C ASP A 149 -28.73 -2.87 -22.38
N SER A 150 -27.69 -3.28 -23.10
CA SER A 150 -27.61 -3.10 -24.55
C SER A 150 -26.46 -3.97 -25.08
N GLU A 151 -26.81 -5.20 -25.47
CA GLU A 151 -26.14 -5.85 -26.60
C GLU A 151 -26.05 -4.87 -27.79
N ALA A 152 -25.00 -5.05 -28.59
CA ALA A 152 -24.74 -4.43 -29.89
C ALA A 152 -23.92 -3.12 -29.90
N ALA A 153 -22.62 -3.27 -29.66
CA ALA A 153 -21.60 -2.71 -30.54
C ALA A 153 -20.38 -3.64 -30.59
N ARG A 154 -20.50 -4.73 -31.36
CA ARG A 154 -19.34 -5.51 -31.81
C ARG A 154 -18.57 -4.67 -32.83
N GLU A 155 -17.29 -4.42 -32.57
CA GLU A 155 -16.24 -4.51 -33.59
C GLU A 155 -14.85 -4.58 -32.93
N SER A 156 -14.32 -5.80 -32.85
CA SER A 156 -12.89 -6.16 -32.82
C SER A 156 -11.91 -5.29 -32.01
N ALA A 157 -12.28 -4.88 -30.81
CA ALA A 157 -11.30 -4.38 -29.85
C ALA A 157 -10.71 -5.59 -29.12
N SER A 158 -9.39 -5.79 -29.25
CA SER A 158 -8.67 -6.70 -28.37
C SER A 158 -8.86 -6.22 -26.92
N ARG A 159 -9.42 -7.06 -26.07
CA ARG A 159 -9.63 -6.76 -24.65
C ARG A 159 -8.72 -7.67 -23.83
N THR A 160 -7.93 -7.06 -22.97
CA THR A 160 -7.06 -7.79 -22.05
C THR A 160 -7.67 -7.79 -20.66
N VAL A 161 -7.77 -8.96 -20.05
CA VAL A 161 -8.32 -9.17 -18.71
C VAL A 161 -7.26 -9.88 -17.88
N ALA A 162 -6.96 -9.35 -16.70
CA ALA A 162 -5.98 -9.95 -15.78
C ALA A 162 -6.71 -10.67 -14.65
N GLY A 163 -6.39 -11.94 -14.44
CA GLY A 163 -6.91 -12.70 -13.32
C GLY A 163 -6.35 -12.22 -11.98
N PRO A 164 -7.03 -12.56 -10.88
CA PRO A 164 -6.53 -12.31 -9.53
C PRO A 164 -5.21 -13.06 -9.30
N THR A 165 -4.36 -12.51 -8.44
CA THR A 165 -3.12 -13.19 -8.05
C THR A 165 -3.48 -14.37 -7.14
N VAL A 166 -3.10 -15.59 -7.56
CA VAL A 166 -3.31 -16.82 -6.80
C VAL A 166 -2.01 -17.20 -6.10
N GLY A 167 -2.03 -17.17 -4.77
CA GLY A 167 -0.89 -17.59 -3.95
C GLY A 167 -0.80 -19.10 -3.88
N THR A 168 0.22 -19.69 -4.51
CA THR A 168 0.48 -21.14 -4.40
C THR A 168 1.61 -21.41 -3.40
N SER A 169 1.73 -22.66 -2.93
CA SER A 169 2.83 -23.11 -2.05
C SER A 169 4.23 -22.94 -2.66
N LYS A 170 4.33 -22.50 -3.91
CA LYS A 170 5.57 -22.27 -4.66
C LYS A 170 5.78 -20.79 -5.04
N GLY A 171 4.82 -19.92 -4.75
CA GLY A 171 4.84 -18.50 -5.08
C GLY A 171 3.55 -18.02 -5.71
N ASP A 172 3.45 -16.71 -5.90
CA ASP A 172 2.29 -16.07 -6.50
C ASP A 172 2.26 -16.32 -8.02
N VAL A 173 1.09 -16.70 -8.51
CA VAL A 173 0.81 -16.93 -9.92
C VAL A 173 -0.27 -15.94 -10.36
N GLN A 174 -0.02 -15.22 -11.45
CA GLN A 174 -1.02 -14.34 -12.05
C GLN A 174 -0.99 -14.47 -13.57
N VAL A 175 -2.17 -14.66 -14.15
CA VAL A 175 -2.36 -14.84 -15.59
C VAL A 175 -3.14 -13.66 -16.16
N GLN A 176 -2.72 -13.19 -17.33
CA GLN A 176 -3.42 -12.22 -18.12
C GLN A 176 -3.81 -12.84 -19.46
N VAL A 177 -5.05 -12.62 -19.87
CA VAL A 177 -5.63 -13.17 -21.09
C VAL A 177 -6.01 -12.02 -22.00
N THR A 178 -5.59 -12.09 -23.26
CA THR A 178 -6.02 -11.18 -24.31
C THR A 178 -7.03 -11.89 -25.19
N PHE A 179 -8.17 -11.23 -25.36
CA PHE A 179 -9.28 -11.71 -26.17
C PHE A 179 -9.45 -10.83 -27.40
N GLU A 180 -9.72 -11.42 -28.55
CA GLU A 180 -10.22 -10.71 -29.73
C GLU A 180 -11.65 -11.17 -30.00
N GLY A 181 -12.60 -10.31 -29.62
CA GLY A 181 -14.02 -10.69 -29.59
C GLY A 181 -14.26 -11.81 -28.58
N ASP A 182 -14.69 -12.98 -29.06
CA ASP A 182 -15.02 -14.14 -28.23
C ASP A 182 -13.82 -15.10 -28.03
N GLU A 183 -12.76 -14.96 -28.83
CA GLU A 183 -11.61 -15.88 -28.86
C GLU A 183 -10.43 -15.38 -27.99
N ILE A 184 -9.73 -16.30 -27.32
CA ILE A 184 -8.47 -16.06 -26.62
C ILE A 184 -7.34 -16.06 -27.65
N THR A 185 -6.64 -14.93 -27.81
CA THR A 185 -5.56 -14.79 -28.81
C THR A 185 -4.17 -14.72 -28.19
N ALA A 186 -4.06 -14.34 -26.92
CA ALA A 186 -2.80 -14.43 -26.19
C ALA A 186 -3.05 -14.68 -24.71
N VAL A 187 -2.10 -15.37 -24.07
CA VAL A 187 -2.09 -15.57 -22.62
C VAL A 187 -0.68 -15.34 -22.12
N GLU A 188 -0.54 -14.53 -21.07
CA GLU A 188 0.74 -14.17 -20.48
C GLU A 188 0.71 -14.35 -18.96
N MET A 189 1.78 -14.88 -18.38
CA MET A 189 1.92 -14.94 -16.92
C MET A 189 2.62 -13.68 -16.41
N LEU A 190 1.86 -12.77 -15.78
CA LEU A 190 2.37 -11.53 -15.20
C LEU A 190 3.23 -11.78 -13.95
N LYS A 191 2.91 -12.84 -13.20
CA LYS A 191 3.69 -13.29 -12.03
C LYS A 191 3.87 -14.79 -12.07
N GLN A 192 5.11 -15.22 -11.92
CA GLN A 192 5.46 -16.63 -11.76
C GLN A 192 6.64 -16.80 -10.78
N PRO A 193 6.69 -17.92 -10.04
CA PRO A 193 7.86 -18.30 -9.27
C PRO A 193 9.00 -18.75 -10.21
N ASN A 194 10.20 -18.19 -10.01
CA ASN A 194 11.40 -18.50 -10.80
C ASN A 194 11.95 -19.91 -10.49
N HIS A 195 11.30 -20.96 -11.01
CA HIS A 195 11.77 -22.33 -10.94
C HIS A 195 11.81 -22.93 -12.35
N PRO A 196 12.89 -23.63 -12.75
CA PRO A 196 13.07 -24.11 -14.13
C PRO A 196 11.98 -25.07 -14.62
N GLN A 197 11.31 -25.75 -13.69
CA GLN A 197 10.18 -26.64 -14.01
C GLN A 197 8.90 -25.88 -14.36
N THR A 198 8.70 -24.69 -13.78
CA THR A 198 7.56 -23.83 -14.06
C THR A 198 7.75 -23.13 -15.40
N GLU A 199 8.93 -22.58 -15.66
CA GLU A 199 9.26 -21.91 -16.94
C GLU A 199 9.08 -22.84 -18.15
N ALA A 200 9.44 -24.12 -18.02
CA ALA A 200 9.24 -25.10 -19.08
C ALA A 200 7.77 -25.49 -19.29
N ALA A 201 6.93 -25.35 -18.26
CA ALA A 201 5.51 -25.68 -18.32
C ALA A 201 4.65 -24.53 -18.88
N VAL A 202 5.06 -23.27 -18.66
CA VAL A 202 4.34 -22.08 -19.14
C VAL A 202 3.97 -22.14 -20.64
N PRO A 203 4.90 -22.38 -21.59
CA PRO A 203 4.53 -22.39 -23.01
C PRO A 203 3.52 -23.49 -23.33
N VAL A 204 3.65 -24.66 -22.71
CA VAL A 204 2.70 -25.77 -22.90
C VAL A 204 1.31 -25.40 -22.38
N LEU A 205 1.23 -24.79 -21.20
CA LEU A 205 -0.05 -24.33 -20.63
C LEU A 205 -0.72 -23.25 -21.49
N ILE A 206 0.07 -22.33 -22.07
CA ILE A 206 -0.43 -21.30 -22.98
C ILE A 206 -0.97 -21.94 -24.27
N GLU A 207 -0.24 -22.88 -24.89
CA GLU A 207 -0.69 -23.58 -26.09
C GLU A 207 -1.98 -24.38 -25.84
N GLU A 208 -2.05 -25.09 -24.72
CA GLU A 208 -3.26 -25.81 -24.30
C GLU A 208 -4.43 -24.85 -24.08
N THR A 209 -4.19 -23.68 -23.47
CA THR A 209 -5.24 -22.67 -23.26
C THR A 209 -5.76 -22.12 -24.59
N LEU A 210 -4.87 -21.83 -25.54
CA LEU A 210 -5.23 -21.33 -26.87
C LEU A 210 -5.98 -22.39 -27.68
N THR A 211 -5.68 -23.67 -27.46
CA THR A 211 -6.35 -24.79 -28.13
C THR A 211 -7.71 -25.10 -27.50
N ALA A 212 -7.79 -25.12 -26.17
CA ALA A 212 -8.99 -25.44 -25.40
C ALA A 212 -9.96 -24.26 -25.32
N GLN A 213 -9.48 -23.02 -25.54
CA GLN A 213 -10.25 -21.78 -25.42
C GLN A 213 -11.02 -21.66 -24.08
N SER A 214 -10.47 -22.27 -23.04
CA SER A 214 -11.09 -22.43 -21.72
C SER A 214 -10.04 -22.62 -20.64
N ALA A 215 -10.42 -22.45 -19.37
CA ALA A 215 -9.54 -22.72 -18.24
C ALA A 215 -9.42 -24.21 -17.91
N ASP A 216 -10.26 -25.06 -18.50
CA ASP A 216 -10.20 -26.51 -18.37
C ASP A 216 -9.02 -27.10 -19.17
N ILE A 217 -7.81 -26.87 -18.66
CA ILE A 217 -6.55 -27.38 -19.21
C ILE A 217 -5.94 -28.47 -18.34
N ASP A 218 -5.21 -29.38 -18.97
CA ASP A 218 -4.50 -30.45 -18.29
C ASP A 218 -3.30 -29.94 -17.48
N THR A 219 -3.06 -30.56 -16.32
CA THR A 219 -1.88 -30.24 -15.50
C THR A 219 -0.60 -30.82 -16.12
N VAL A 220 0.47 -30.04 -16.12
CA VAL A 220 1.77 -30.51 -16.66
C VAL A 220 2.51 -31.35 -15.61
N SER A 221 3.04 -32.50 -16.05
CA SER A 221 3.83 -33.40 -15.21
C SER A 221 5.05 -32.69 -14.60
N GLY A 222 5.07 -32.57 -13.27
CA GLY A 222 6.14 -31.88 -12.53
C GLY A 222 5.85 -30.40 -12.20
N ALA A 223 4.73 -29.85 -12.69
CA ALA A 223 4.31 -28.46 -12.47
C ALA A 223 2.84 -28.38 -11.99
N THR A 224 2.34 -29.41 -11.31
CA THR A 224 0.94 -29.51 -10.87
C THR A 224 0.52 -28.30 -10.04
N ILE A 225 1.31 -27.91 -9.03
CA ILE A 225 1.01 -26.77 -8.14
C ILE A 225 0.84 -25.47 -8.93
N THR A 226 1.70 -25.21 -9.92
CA THR A 226 1.64 -24.00 -10.73
C THR A 226 0.56 -24.08 -11.81
N SER A 227 0.23 -25.29 -12.29
CA SER A 227 -0.89 -25.53 -13.22
C SER A 227 -2.23 -25.26 -12.54
N ASP A 228 -2.38 -25.66 -11.27
CA ASP A 228 -3.59 -25.39 -10.49
C ASP A 228 -3.79 -23.88 -10.26
N GLY A 229 -2.73 -23.16 -9.86
CA GLY A 229 -2.78 -21.71 -9.69
C GLY A 229 -3.05 -20.96 -11.00
N TYR A 230 -2.47 -21.43 -12.10
CA TYR A 230 -2.72 -20.91 -13.44
C TYR A 230 -4.20 -21.09 -13.84
N ARG A 231 -4.77 -22.27 -13.63
CA ARG A 231 -6.18 -22.56 -13.93
C ARG A 231 -7.14 -21.69 -13.15
N GLU A 232 -6.90 -21.49 -11.85
CA GLU A 232 -7.76 -20.65 -11.00
C GLU A 232 -7.72 -19.18 -11.43
N SER A 233 -6.52 -18.65 -11.73
CA SER A 233 -6.36 -17.29 -12.25
C SER A 233 -6.97 -17.14 -13.65
N LEU A 234 -6.85 -18.16 -14.50
CA LEU A 234 -7.40 -18.16 -15.86
C LEU A 234 -8.93 -18.25 -15.85
N GLN A 235 -9.50 -19.11 -15.01
CA GLN A 235 -10.95 -19.24 -14.85
C GLN A 235 -11.56 -17.91 -14.42
N ALA A 236 -10.98 -17.26 -13.41
CA ALA A 236 -11.44 -15.95 -12.97
C ALA A 236 -11.30 -14.88 -14.06
N ALA A 237 -10.24 -14.90 -14.87
CA ALA A 237 -10.09 -13.97 -16.00
C ALA A 237 -11.11 -14.21 -17.12
N ILE A 238 -11.52 -15.47 -17.33
CA ILE A 238 -12.57 -15.83 -18.30
C ILE A 238 -13.96 -15.48 -17.75
N ASP A 239 -14.22 -15.76 -16.47
CA ASP A 239 -15.49 -15.44 -15.80
C ASP A 239 -15.71 -13.92 -15.71
N GLU A 240 -14.66 -13.12 -15.53
CA GLU A 240 -14.75 -11.65 -15.53
C GLU A 240 -15.08 -11.06 -16.92
N LYS A 241 -14.84 -11.83 -18.00
CA LYS A 241 -15.26 -11.46 -19.37
C LYS A 241 -16.74 -11.79 -19.64
N ALA A 242 -17.26 -12.87 -19.04
CA ALA A 242 -18.57 -13.48 -19.34
C ALA A 242 -19.75 -12.71 -18.74
#